data_AF-A0A250KXL9-F1
#
_entry.id   AF-A0A250KXL9-F1
#
_cell.length_a   1.000
_cell.length_b   1.000
_cell.length_c   1.000
_cell.angle_alpha   90.00
_cell.angle_beta   90.00
_cell.angle_gamma   90.00
#
_symmetry.space_group_name_H-M   'P 1'
#
loop_
_entity.id
_entity.type
_entity.pdbx_description
1 polymer ?
#
loop_
_entity_poly.entity_id
_entity_poly.type
_entity_poly.pdbx_seq_one_letter_code
_entity_poly.pdbx_strand_id
1 'polypeptide(L)' 'MNISNNMAPVVIQAILDAIKFNQALLESETLRDVEDHEEYLMSLGILLSHAEDEYKKIEKEIGIPLSQLTGRES' A
#
# COMPACT_ATOMS: atom_id res chain seq x y z
N MET A 1 -3.21 -14.52 -4.27
CA MET A 1 -2.95 -14.46 -2.82
C MET A 1 -4.24 -14.85 -2.12
N ASN A 2 -4.28 -15.94 -1.33
CA ASN A 2 -5.53 -16.40 -0.68
C ASN A 2 -5.73 -15.67 0.65
N ILE A 3 -5.98 -14.36 0.58
CA ILE A 3 -6.38 -13.56 1.74
C ILE A 3 -7.91 -13.51 1.71
N SER A 4 -8.54 -13.64 2.88
CA SER A 4 -9.99 -13.49 2.97
C SER A 4 -10.40 -12.09 2.50
N ASN A 5 -11.45 -11.99 1.68
CA ASN A 5 -11.92 -10.74 1.08
C ASN A 5 -12.14 -9.65 2.13
N ASN A 6 -12.70 -10.00 3.29
CA ASN A 6 -12.92 -9.06 4.41
C ASN A 6 -11.64 -8.44 5.00
N MET A 7 -10.46 -9.04 4.77
CA MET A 7 -9.18 -8.51 5.21
C MET A 7 -8.50 -7.66 4.13
N ALA A 8 -9.02 -7.63 2.90
CA ALA A 8 -8.43 -6.86 1.80
C ALA A 8 -8.29 -5.36 2.12
N PRO A 9 -9.26 -4.68 2.77
CA PRO A 9 -9.07 -3.28 3.18
C PRO A 9 -7.88 -3.10 4.13
N VAL A 10 -7.70 -4.03 5.06
CA VAL A 10 -6.60 -4.00 6.05
C VAL A 10 -5.25 -4.17 5.35
N VAL A 11 -5.17 -5.04 4.34
CA VAL A 11 -3.95 -5.22 3.55
C VAL A 11 -3.59 -3.94 2.79
N ILE A 12 -4.57 -3.29 2.15
CA ILE A 12 -4.35 -2.01 1.45
C ILE A 12 -3.81 -0.95 2.42
N GLN A 13 -4.45 -0.79 3.59
CA GLN A 13 -3.99 0.18 4.60
C GLN A 13 -2.60 -0.15 5.12
N ALA A 14 -2.30 -1.41 5.41
CA ALA A 14 -0.99 -1.82 5.89
C ALA A 14 0.14 -1.51 4.89
N ILE A 15 -0.11 -1.68 3.59
CA ILE A 15 0.85 -1.31 2.54
C ILE A 15 1.02 0.21 2.47
N LEU A 16 -0.07 0.98 2.54
CA LEU A 16 -0.03 2.44 2.56
C LEU A 16 0.75 2.99 3.77
N ASP A 17 0.51 2.43 4.95
CA ASP A 17 1.24 2.78 6.17
C ASP A 17 2.73 2.46 6.06
N ALA A 18 3.08 1.29 5.49
CA ALA A 18 4.47 0.92 5.25
C ALA A 18 5.16 1.89 4.29
N ILE A 19 4.50 2.29 3.20
CA ILE A 19 5.02 3.29 2.26
C ILE A 19 5.26 4.62 2.99
N LYS A 20 4.25 5.12 3.71
CA LYS A 20 4.32 6.41 4.41
C LYS A 20 5.44 6.42 5.45
N PHE A 21 5.59 5.33 6.19
CA PHE A 21 6.67 5.18 7.17
C PHE A 21 8.05 5.22 6.50
N ASN A 22 8.24 4.47 5.41
CA ASN A 22 9.54 4.41 4.73
C ASN A 22 9.88 5.71 4.00
N GLN A 23 8.88 6.44 3.49
CA GLN A 23 9.08 7.79 2.95
C GLN A 23 9.56 8.75 4.04
N ALA A 24 8.90 8.76 5.21
CA ALA A 24 9.33 9.59 6.33
C ALA A 24 10.73 9.21 6.84
N LEU A 25 11.11 7.93 6.70
CA LEU A 25 12.44 7.47 7.08
C LEU A 25 13.53 7.94 6.10
N LEU A 26 13.25 8.03 4.80
CA LEU A 26 14.17 8.63 3.82
C LEU A 26 14.47 10.10 4.13
N GLU A 27 13.50 10.83 4.68
CA GLU A 27 13.68 12.22 5.11
C GLU A 27 14.46 12.35 6.44
N SER A 28 14.76 11.24 7.11
CA SER A 28 15.52 11.23 8.35
C SER A 28 17.03 11.34 8.10
N GLU A 29 17.69 12.24 8.81
CA GLU A 29 19.16 12.38 8.81
C GLU A 29 19.91 11.14 9.36
N THR A 30 19.18 10.15 9.88
CA THR A 30 19.77 8.95 10.50
C THR A 30 19.92 7.76 9.55
N LEU A 31 19.34 7.85 8.35
CA LEU A 31 19.35 6.74 7.39
C LEU A 31 20.72 6.60 6.73
N ARG A 32 21.28 5.39 6.79
CA ARG A 32 22.61 5.08 6.24
C ARG A 32 22.54 4.46 4.85
N ASP A 33 21.52 3.62 4.62
CA ASP A 33 21.40 2.76 3.44
C ASP A 33 20.25 3.24 2.55
N VAL A 34 20.38 4.46 2.01
CA VAL A 34 19.32 5.14 1.24
C VAL A 34 18.86 4.31 0.04
N GLU A 35 19.80 3.70 -0.70
CA GLU A 35 19.53 2.93 -1.92
C GLU A 35 18.63 1.71 -1.63
N ASP A 36 18.92 0.97 -0.56
CA ASP A 36 18.11 -0.18 -0.13
C ASP A 36 16.67 0.24 0.24
N HIS A 37 16.51 1.41 0.85
CA HIS A 37 15.20 1.95 1.20
C HIS A 37 14.41 2.44 -0.02
N GLU A 38 15.08 3.03 -1.02
CA GLU A 38 14.46 3.41 -2.28
C GLU A 38 13.98 2.16 -3.06
N GLU A 39 14.79 1.10 -3.11
CA GLU A 39 14.40 -0.17 -3.73
C GLU A 39 13.21 -0.81 -3.01
N TYR A 40 13.21 -0.77 -1.67
CA TYR A 40 12.10 -1.28 -0.87
C TYR A 40 10.81 -0.48 -1.10
N LEU A 41 10.90 0.85 -1.18
CA LEU A 41 9.76 1.71 -1.50
C LEU A 41 9.21 1.45 -2.90
N MET A 42 10.08 1.25 -3.89
CA MET A 42 9.67 0.83 -5.23
C MET A 42 8.89 -0.49 -5.17
N SER A 43 9.40 -1.47 -4.42
CA SER A 43 8.76 -2.77 -4.24
C SER A 43 7.39 -2.66 -3.57
N LEU A 44 7.26 -1.81 -2.54
CA LEU A 44 5.98 -1.52 -1.90
C LEU A 44 4.98 -0.84 -2.85
N GLY A 45 5.46 0.05 -3.74
CA GLY A 45 4.62 0.67 -4.77
C GLY A 45 4.06 -0.35 -5.78
N ILE A 46 4.90 -1.29 -6.23
CA ILE A 46 4.47 -2.39 -7.10
C ILE A 46 3.44 -3.27 -6.39
N LEU A 47 3.70 -3.61 -5.12
CA LEU A 47 2.77 -4.40 -4.30
C LEU A 47 1.42 -3.67 -4.11
N LEU A 48 1.45 -2.36 -3.83
CA LEU A 48 0.23 -1.56 -3.69
C LEU A 48 -0.58 -1.58 -4.98
N SER A 49 0.06 -1.34 -6.13
CA SER A 49 -0.62 -1.37 -7.44
C SER A 49 -1.29 -2.72 -7.68
N HIS A 50 -0.58 -3.82 -7.41
CA HIS A 50 -1.16 -5.15 -7.55
C HIS A 50 -2.34 -5.37 -6.59
N ALA A 51 -2.20 -4.96 -5.33
CA ALA A 51 -3.25 -5.09 -4.33
C ALA A 51 -4.50 -4.25 -4.67
N GLU A 52 -4.32 -3.03 -5.19
CA GLU A 52 -5.41 -2.17 -5.68
C GLU A 52 -6.17 -2.83 -6.84
N ASP A 53 -5.47 -3.46 -7.78
CA ASP A 53 -6.09 -4.17 -8.90
C ASP A 53 -6.86 -5.42 -8.46
N GLU A 54 -6.35 -6.17 -7.49
CA GLU A 54 -7.10 -7.29 -6.89
C GLU A 54 -8.30 -6.79 -6.08
N TYR A 55 -8.15 -5.69 -5.32
CA TYR A 55 -9.23 -5.10 -4.54
C TYR A 55 -10.40 -4.65 -5.42
N LYS A 56 -10.12 -4.01 -6.56
CA LYS A 56 -11.17 -3.59 -7.52
C LYS A 56 -12.07 -4.75 -7.99
N LYS A 57 -11.55 -5.98 -8.03
CA LYS A 57 -12.35 -7.16 -8.42
C LYS A 57 -13.40 -7.55 -7.37
N ILE A 58 -13.12 -7.24 -6.10
CA ILE A 58 -13.98 -7.58 -4.96
C ILE A 58 -14.65 -6.34 -4.32
N GLU A 59 -14.36 -5.13 -4.79
CA GLU A 59 -14.82 -3.86 -4.21
C GLU A 59 -16.34 -3.83 -3.97
N LYS A 60 -17.13 -4.34 -4.92
CA LYS A 60 -18.59 -4.43 -4.79
C LYS A 60 -19.06 -5.36 -3.66
N GLU A 61 -18.32 -6.43 -3.40
CA GLU A 61 -18.61 -7.37 -2.31
C GLU A 61 -18.26 -6.76 -0.95
N ILE A 62 -17.16 -6.01 -0.88
CA ILE A 62 -16.69 -5.34 0.33
C ILE A 62 -17.55 -4.11 0.68
N GLY A 63 -18.07 -3.42 -0.32
CA GLY A 63 -18.91 -2.23 -0.13
C GLY A 63 -18.16 -0.98 0.32
N ILE A 64 -16.83 -0.99 0.28
CA ILE A 64 -15.97 0.16 0.60
C ILE A 64 -15.22 0.56 -0.68
N PRO A 65 -15.44 1.78 -1.21
CA PRO A 65 -14.71 2.26 -2.38
C PRO A 65 -13.20 2.31 -2.12
N LEU A 66 -12.40 1.90 -3.09
CA LEU A 66 -10.94 1.94 -2.99
C LEU A 66 -10.43 3.38 -2.75
N SER A 67 -11.07 4.37 -3.37
CA SER A 67 -10.75 5.80 -3.19
C SER A 67 -10.87 6.25 -1.73
N GLN A 68 -11.77 5.65 -0.95
CA GLN A 68 -11.91 5.93 0.48
C GLN A 68 -10.73 5.37 1.29
N LEU A 69 -10.08 4.31 0.81
CA LEU A 69 -8.91 3.72 1.45
C LEU A 69 -7.62 4.48 1.08
N THR A 70 -7.45 4.85 -0.19
CA THR A 70 -6.21 5.46 -0.69
C THR A 70 -6.19 6.98 -0.55
N GLY A 71 -7.35 7.61 -0.37
CA GLY A 71 -7.48 9.08 -0.39
C GLY A 71 -7.19 9.70 -1.76
N ARG A 72 -7.11 8.88 -2.81
CA ARG A 72 -6.88 9.30 -4.20
C ARG A 72 -8.24 9.33 -4.92
N GLU A 73 -8.54 10.42 -5.61
CA GLU A 73 -9.70 10.45 -6.51
C GLU A 73 -9.40 9.53 -7.72
N SER A 74 -10.37 8.68 -8.07
CA SER A 74 -10.29 7.71 -9.16
C SER A 74 -10.35 8.35 -10.55
#